data_AF-A0A4R2H7T6-F1
#
_entry.id   AF-A0A4R2H7T6-F1
#
_cell.length_a   1.000
_cell.length_b   1.000
_cell.length_c   1.000
_cell.angle_alpha   90.00
_cell.angle_beta   90.00
_cell.angle_gamma   90.00
#
_symmetry.space_group_name_H-M   'P 1'
#
loop_
_entity.id
_entity.type
_entity.pdbx_description
1 polymer ?
#
loop_
_entity_poly.entity_id
_entity_poly.type
_entity_poly.pdbx_seq_one_letter_code
_entity_poly.pdbx_strand_id
1 'polypeptide(L)' 'MSTQKPIAKDLQKFIDRYEPTKFKVMRSGIEIRGVSNIHQAIQTAKDVIEKLKLNLNIAHSADMVSYGGFEVNLR' A
#
# COMPACT_ATOMS: atom_id res chain seq x y z
N MET A 1 -16.92 -18.31 -12.21
CA MET A 1 -15.54 -17.90 -12.55
C MET A 1 -15.22 -16.67 -11.73
N SER A 2 -14.36 -16.80 -10.71
CA SER A 2 -13.97 -15.69 -9.85
C SER A 2 -13.04 -14.77 -10.64
N THR A 3 -13.57 -13.67 -11.18
CA THR A 3 -12.77 -12.65 -11.85
C THR A 3 -11.90 -11.97 -10.79
N GLN A 4 -10.70 -12.51 -10.56
CA GLN A 4 -9.63 -11.75 -9.94
C GLN A 4 -9.40 -10.55 -10.85
N LYS A 5 -9.95 -9.40 -10.47
CA LYS A 5 -9.62 -8.13 -11.12
C LYS A 5 -8.09 -8.05 -11.09
N PRO A 6 -7.42 -7.91 -12.23
CA PRO A 6 -5.97 -7.76 -12.23
C PRO A 6 -5.65 -6.65 -11.25
N ILE A 7 -4.73 -6.91 -10.31
CA ILE A 7 -4.12 -5.88 -9.48
C ILE A 7 -3.89 -4.68 -10.40
N ALA A 8 -4.55 -3.56 -10.11
CA ALA A 8 -4.54 -2.44 -11.03
C ALA A 8 -3.07 -2.07 -11.30
N LYS A 9 -2.73 -1.77 -12.55
CA LYS A 9 -1.33 -1.58 -12.99
C LYS A 9 -0.52 -0.67 -12.06
N ASP A 10 -1.15 0.35 -11.50
CA ASP A 10 -0.52 1.27 -10.55
C ASP A 10 -0.18 0.62 -9.21
N LEU A 11 -1.05 -0.25 -8.69
CA LEU A 11 -0.79 -1.01 -7.46
C LEU A 11 0.36 -2.00 -7.66
N GLN A 12 0.47 -2.63 -8.84
CA GLN A 12 1.61 -3.48 -9.15
C GLN A 12 2.91 -2.66 -9.21
N LYS A 13 2.92 -1.53 -9.93
CA LYS A 13 4.09 -0.63 -9.96
C LYS A 13 4.50 -0.13 -8.58
N PHE A 14 3.52 0.14 -7.72
CA PHE A 14 3.78 0.50 -6.33
C PHE A 14 4.50 -0.63 -5.60
N ILE A 15 3.99 -1.87 -5.69
CA ILE A 15 4.61 -3.05 -5.05
C ILE A 15 6.05 -3.25 -5.57
N ASP A 16 6.25 -3.18 -6.88
CA ASP A 16 7.55 -3.38 -7.52
C ASP A 16 8.58 -2.31 -7.08
N ARG A 17 8.13 -1.07 -6.79
CA ARG A 17 9.02 0.02 -6.38
C ARG A 17 9.21 0.13 -4.88
N TYR A 18 8.15 -0.10 -4.11
CA TYR A 18 8.16 0.04 -2.65
C TYR A 18 8.69 -1.24 -1.97
N GLU A 19 8.60 -2.39 -2.63
CA GLU A 19 9.11 -3.69 -2.19
C GLU A 19 8.69 -4.05 -0.75
N PRO A 20 7.38 -4.06 -0.43
CA PRO A 20 6.93 -4.32 0.93
C PRO A 20 7.27 -5.74 1.37
N THR A 21 7.96 -5.88 2.51
CA THR A 21 8.34 -7.19 3.07
C THR A 21 7.14 -8.08 3.41
N LYS A 22 6.03 -7.47 3.85
CA LYS A 22 4.79 -8.18 4.20
C LYS A 22 3.58 -7.32 3.87
N PHE A 23 2.68 -7.88 3.05
CA PHE A 23 1.40 -7.24 2.73
C PHE A 23 0.28 -8.26 2.55
N LYS A 24 -0.97 -7.78 2.69
CA LYS A 24 -2.19 -8.53 2.40
C LYS A 24 -2.90 -7.87 1.24
N VAL A 25 -3.32 -8.66 0.25
CA VAL A 25 -4.18 -8.17 -0.83
C VAL A 25 -5.60 -7.98 -0.32
N MET A 26 -6.17 -6.81 -0.61
CA MET A 26 -7.52 -6.41 -0.23
C MET A 26 -8.36 -6.17 -1.50
N ARG A 27 -9.68 -5.98 -1.34
CA ARG A 27 -10.59 -5.75 -2.47
C ARG A 27 -10.23 -4.49 -3.29
N SER A 28 -9.71 -3.46 -2.61
CA SER A 28 -9.44 -2.13 -3.18
C SER A 28 -7.95 -1.75 -3.19
N GLY A 29 -7.04 -2.67 -2.85
CA GLY A 29 -5.66 -2.29 -2.56
C GLY A 29 -4.84 -3.38 -1.90
N ILE A 30 -3.83 -2.96 -1.15
CA ILE A 30 -3.06 -3.81 -0.24
C ILE A 30 -2.99 -3.17 1.14
N GLU A 31 -2.81 -4.00 2.16
CA GLU A 31 -2.45 -3.58 3.50
C GLU A 31 -1.01 -4.01 3.78
N ILE A 32 -0.12 -3.05 4.00
CA ILE A 32 1.25 -3.30 4.46
C ILE A 32 1.21 -3.52 5.97
N ARG A 33 2.00 -4.47 6.48
CA ARG A 33 1.92 -4.92 7.88
C ARG A 33 3.29 -5.14 8.51
N GLY A 34 3.38 -4.97 9.83
CA GLY A 34 4.57 -5.31 10.62
C GLY A 34 5.75 -4.37 10.39
N VAL A 35 5.47 -3.10 10.11
CA VAL A 35 6.48 -2.07 9.89
C VAL A 35 6.91 -1.45 11.22
N SER A 36 8.20 -1.50 11.53
CA SER A 36 8.75 -0.95 12.79
C SER A 36 8.72 0.58 12.86
N ASN A 37 9.05 1.28 11.76
CA ASN A 37 8.98 2.74 11.68
C ASN A 37 7.85 3.17 10.74
N ILE A 38 6.63 3.16 11.27
CA ILE A 38 5.40 3.36 10.50
C ILE A 38 5.31 4.74 9.85
N HIS A 39 5.73 5.81 10.54
CA HIS A 39 5.69 7.16 10.00
C HIS A 39 6.64 7.33 8.81
N GLN A 40 7.86 6.80 8.93
CA GLN A 40 8.83 6.82 7.83
C GLN A 40 8.32 6.01 6.63
N ALA A 41 7.78 4.81 6.88
CA ALA A 41 7.25 3.96 5.83
C ALA A 41 6.07 4.59 5.08
N ILE A 42 5.12 5.22 5.80
CA ILE A 42 4.02 5.96 5.20
C ILE A 42 4.57 7.10 4.33
N GLN A 43 5.58 7.84 4.81
CA GLN A 43 6.17 8.92 4.02
C GLN A 43 6.85 8.38 2.75
N THR A 44 7.65 7.31 2.87
CA THR A 44 8.28 6.67 1.72
C THR A 44 7.24 6.16 0.71
N ALA A 45 6.13 5.59 1.17
CA ALA A 45 5.05 5.15 0.29
C ALA A 45 4.37 6.33 -0.42
N LYS A 46 4.14 7.47 0.27
CA LYS A 46 3.64 8.70 -0.37
C LYS A 46 4.60 9.20 -1.46
N ASP A 47 5.89 9.25 -1.16
CA ASP A 47 6.91 9.68 -2.11
C ASP A 47 6.96 8.79 -3.36
N VAL A 48 6.80 7.47 -3.20
CA VAL A 48 6.74 6.53 -4.34
C VAL A 48 5.52 6.82 -5.22
N ILE A 49 4.35 7.00 -4.61
CA ILE A 49 3.10 7.31 -5.33
C ILE A 49 3.24 8.62 -6.11
N GLU A 50 3.80 9.65 -5.49
CA GLU A 50 3.99 10.96 -6.11
C GLU A 50 5.01 10.91 -7.26
N LYS A 51 6.21 10.34 -7.02
CA LYS A 51 7.29 10.27 -8.02
C LYS A 51 6.87 9.48 -9.27
N LEU A 52 6.09 8.41 -9.08
CA LEU A 52 5.61 7.58 -10.18
C LEU A 52 4.24 8.02 -10.73
N LYS A 53 3.64 9.09 -10.16
CA LYS A 53 2.32 9.61 -10.53
C LYS A 53 1.22 8.53 -10.53
N LEU A 54 1.22 7.68 -9.51
CA LEU A 54 0.27 6.56 -9.39
C LEU A 54 -1.09 7.04 -8.90
N ASN A 55 -2.17 6.46 -9.43
CA ASN A 55 -3.53 6.75 -8.98
C ASN A 55 -3.90 5.97 -7.70
N LEU A 56 -3.12 6.20 -6.64
CA LEU A 56 -3.22 5.49 -5.36
C LEU A 56 -3.35 6.47 -4.17
N ASN A 57 -3.95 5.99 -3.10
CA ASN A 57 -4.23 6.69 -1.85
C ASN A 57 -3.65 5.87 -0.68
N ILE A 58 -3.12 6.56 0.33
CA ILE A 58 -2.71 5.94 1.60
C ILE A 58 -3.75 6.21 2.69
N ALA A 59 -4.22 5.14 3.33
CA ALA A 59 -5.08 5.20 4.50
C ALA A 59 -4.41 4.51 5.70
N HIS A 60 -4.68 5.00 6.91
CA HIS A 60 -4.25 4.36 8.15
C HIS A 60 -5.19 4.76 9.29
N SER A 61 -5.35 3.86 10.26
CA SER A 61 -6.05 4.11 11.52
C SER A 61 -5.10 3.96 12.71
N ALA A 62 -5.52 4.41 13.90
CA ALA A 62 -4.74 4.21 15.13
C ALA A 62 -4.49 2.72 15.43
N ASP A 63 -5.48 1.86 15.16
CA ASP A 63 -5.35 0.41 15.30
C ASP A 63 -4.28 -0.14 14.35
N MET A 64 -4.33 0.24 13.07
CA MET A 64 -3.31 -0.14 12.08
C MET A 64 -1.90 0.29 12.51
N VAL A 65 -1.76 1.54 12.93
CA VAL A 65 -0.49 2.09 13.39
C VAL A 65 0.05 1.30 14.59
N SER A 66 -0.80 0.84 15.51
CA SER A 66 -0.40 0.08 16.69
C SER A 66 0.31 -1.25 16.35
N TYR A 67 -0.05 -1.87 15.22
CA TYR A 67 0.60 -3.09 14.72
C TYR A 67 1.55 -2.84 13.53
N GLY A 68 1.89 -1.58 13.25
CA GLY A 68 2.79 -1.21 12.17
C GLY A 68 2.18 -1.44 10.78
N GLY A 69 0.91 -1.08 10.61
CA GLY A 69 0.15 -1.26 9.38
C GLY A 69 -0.35 0.04 8.75
N PHE A 70 -0.54 0.01 7.43
CA PHE A 70 -1.24 1.02 6.64
C PHE A 70 -1.72 0.41 5.32
N GLU A 71 -2.68 1.08 4.67
CA GLU A 71 -3.24 0.64 3.40
C GLU A 71 -2.78 1.50 2.24
N VAL A 72 -2.66 0.87 1.07
CA VAL A 72 -2.49 1.52 -0.23
C VAL A 72 -3.64 1.10 -1.12
N ASN A 73 -4.54 2.04 -1.40
CA ASN A 73 -5.81 1.82 -2.07
C ASN A 73 -5.85 2.50 -3.44
N LEU A 74 -6.65 1.94 -4.36
CA LEU A 74 -7.03 2.61 -5.60
C LEU A 74 -7.83 3.87 -5.27
N ARG A 75 -7.55 4.97 -5.97
CA ARG A 75 -8.39 6.18 -5.92
C ARG A 75 -9.68 6.01 -6.72
#